data_AF-A0AAV0V7R8-F1
#
_entry.id   AF-A0AAV0V7R8-F1
#
_cell.length_a   1.000
_cell.length_b   1.000
_cell.length_c   1.000
_cell.angle_alpha   90.00
_cell.angle_beta   90.00
_cell.angle_gamma   90.00
#
_symmetry.space_group_name_H-M   'P 1'
#
loop_
_entity.id
_entity.type
_entity.pdbx_description
1 polymer ?
#
loop_
_entity_poly.entity_id
_entity_poly.type
_entity_poly.pdbx_seq_one_letter_code
_entity_poly.pdbx_strand_id
1 'polypeptide(L)'
;MAHRVGRVASKTQLRSRKRDFTSTLAAVTTSNDSSSLSHKKQTVKSKGTSSRSKSIVAPTSSQFPVLTALKQRVKPDSIDHQKILLKYPNLVPARLIRRYKRFLADVVLLDGIAKDENVEVAEKNSVTESDGRTKVDAEEVVTVYCPNTGPMVGLLEGLPNARVQLSKSSDSKRKYAYTLEMIHINNGERDVWVGVHSASANRMIEQALTSRWLTELGHYDSVRREVKFANNNRVDFVLTTNAKDGTIVHENYVEVKSVTLAVDGLGKSSSRCAVFPDTVSTRAQKHVTELTDLLSTTSKGQGSRKETATCKVSGTIIFLVQRDDCNEFAPSIEHDKKFAELCAVAAKSGIQILAYACALEPDETKKSGTVRLLESLPLYGAAS
;
A
#
# COMPACT_ATOMS: atom_id res chain seq x y z
N MET A 1 -48.64 37.36 -21.80
CA MET A 1 -48.49 37.03 -23.24
C MET A 1 -47.05 36.57 -23.45
N ALA A 2 -46.78 35.26 -23.36
CA ALA A 2 -46.86 34.23 -24.42
C ALA A 2 -45.56 34.10 -25.22
N HIS A 3 -45.19 32.84 -25.51
CA HIS A 3 -44.08 32.31 -26.33
C HIS A 3 -42.74 32.02 -25.62
N ARG A 4 -42.10 30.85 -25.78
CA ARG A 4 -42.39 29.61 -26.51
C ARG A 4 -41.41 28.52 -26.03
N VAL A 5 -41.91 27.31 -25.85
CA VAL A 5 -41.14 26.09 -25.55
C VAL A 5 -40.40 25.62 -26.79
N GLY A 6 -39.12 25.22 -26.64
CA GLY A 6 -38.30 24.59 -27.69
C GLY A 6 -37.50 23.42 -27.12
N ARG A 7 -38.02 22.21 -27.34
CA ARG A 7 -37.47 20.92 -26.90
C ARG A 7 -36.60 20.37 -28.04
N VAL A 8 -35.30 20.14 -27.81
CA VAL A 8 -34.42 19.44 -28.76
C VAL A 8 -34.10 18.06 -28.22
N ALA A 9 -34.66 17.04 -28.88
CA ALA A 9 -34.37 15.63 -28.64
C ALA A 9 -33.24 15.19 -29.59
N SER A 10 -32.06 14.89 -29.05
CA SER A 10 -30.99 14.23 -29.80
C SER A 10 -31.11 12.72 -29.64
N LYS A 11 -31.60 12.03 -30.69
CA LYS A 11 -31.47 10.59 -30.87
C LYS A 11 -30.01 10.26 -31.19
N THR A 12 -29.36 9.42 -30.40
CA THR A 12 -28.08 8.80 -30.79
C THR A 12 -28.25 7.29 -30.79
N GLN A 13 -28.13 6.71 -31.99
CA GLN A 13 -28.22 5.28 -32.28
C GLN A 13 -27.11 4.49 -31.58
N LEU A 14 -27.50 3.45 -30.83
CA LEU A 14 -26.61 2.35 -30.45
C LEU A 14 -26.24 1.54 -31.71
N ARG A 15 -24.95 1.44 -32.01
CA ARG A 15 -24.40 0.40 -32.89
C ARG A 15 -23.70 -0.65 -32.03
N SER A 16 -24.36 -1.80 -31.90
CA SER A 16 -23.77 -3.03 -31.39
C SER A 16 -22.71 -3.55 -32.36
N ARG A 17 -21.46 -3.66 -31.93
CA ARG A 17 -20.43 -4.45 -32.63
C ARG A 17 -20.11 -5.69 -31.81
N LYS A 18 -20.70 -6.82 -32.22
CA LYS A 18 -20.16 -8.17 -31.97
C LYS A 18 -18.75 -8.22 -32.55
N ARG A 19 -17.79 -8.73 -31.79
CA ARG A 19 -16.48 -9.16 -32.30
C ARG A 19 -16.33 -10.62 -31.95
N ASP A 20 -16.42 -11.46 -32.98
CA ASP A 20 -16.09 -12.86 -32.95
C ASP A 20 -14.56 -13.01 -32.87
N PHE A 21 -14.09 -13.88 -31.99
CA PHE A 21 -12.68 -14.27 -31.87
C PHE A 21 -12.51 -15.59 -32.62
N THR A 22 -11.88 -15.54 -33.79
CA THR A 22 -11.37 -16.73 -34.49
C THR A 22 -9.89 -16.92 -34.16
N SER A 23 -9.57 -18.10 -33.64
CA SER A 23 -8.22 -18.59 -33.38
C SER A 23 -7.49 -18.94 -34.68
N THR A 24 -6.25 -18.50 -34.82
CA THR A 24 -5.35 -19.02 -35.86
C THR A 24 -4.09 -19.59 -35.19
N LEU A 25 -4.01 -20.92 -35.20
CA LEU A 25 -2.80 -21.70 -34.98
C LEU A 25 -1.92 -21.57 -36.23
N ALA A 26 -0.63 -21.31 -36.06
CA ALA A 26 0.38 -21.50 -37.11
C ALA A 26 1.52 -22.34 -36.53
N ALA A 27 1.69 -23.51 -37.13
CA ALA A 27 2.77 -24.46 -36.91
C ALA A 27 4.06 -23.97 -37.58
N VAL A 28 5.21 -24.27 -36.96
CA VAL A 28 6.52 -24.29 -37.63
C VAL A 28 7.22 -25.58 -37.21
N THR A 29 7.41 -26.47 -38.18
CA THR A 29 8.20 -27.70 -38.10
C THR A 29 9.60 -27.48 -38.67
N THR A 30 10.60 -27.79 -37.84
CA THR A 30 11.83 -28.56 -38.09
C THR A 30 12.73 -28.26 -39.30
N SER A 31 14.03 -28.06 -39.00
CA SER A 31 15.12 -28.74 -39.71
C SER A 31 16.26 -29.09 -38.73
N ASN A 32 16.67 -30.36 -38.79
CA ASN A 32 17.80 -30.98 -38.10
C ASN A 32 19.14 -30.35 -38.50
N ASP A 33 20.13 -30.40 -37.60
CA ASP A 33 21.37 -31.11 -37.93
C ASP A 33 22.11 -31.67 -36.70
N SER A 34 22.76 -32.80 -36.93
CA SER A 34 23.30 -33.75 -35.95
C SER A 34 24.77 -33.54 -35.59
N SER A 35 25.20 -33.94 -34.38
CA SER A 35 26.50 -34.63 -34.20
C SER A 35 26.62 -35.36 -32.84
N SER A 36 26.67 -36.69 -32.98
CA SER A 36 27.43 -37.74 -32.26
C SER A 36 27.69 -37.71 -30.73
N LEU A 37 27.30 -38.85 -30.16
CA LEU A 37 27.50 -39.39 -28.80
C LEU A 37 28.95 -39.75 -28.46
N SER A 38 29.25 -39.76 -27.16
CA SER A 38 30.13 -40.80 -26.56
C SER A 38 29.57 -41.31 -25.23
N HIS A 39 29.73 -42.61 -25.02
CA HIS A 39 29.12 -43.47 -24.01
C HIS A 39 29.52 -43.19 -22.55
N LYS A 40 28.59 -43.44 -21.60
CA LYS A 40 28.87 -44.31 -20.44
C LYS A 40 27.61 -44.74 -19.65
N LYS A 41 27.44 -46.07 -19.67
CA LYS A 41 26.87 -47.03 -18.68
C LYS A 41 25.76 -46.61 -17.71
N GLN A 42 24.66 -47.37 -17.83
CA GLN A 42 23.62 -47.59 -16.82
C GLN A 42 24.18 -48.13 -15.49
N THR A 43 23.54 -47.74 -14.39
CA THR A 43 23.25 -48.66 -13.29
C THR A 43 21.95 -48.22 -12.61
N VAL A 44 20.99 -49.15 -12.50
CA VAL A 44 19.68 -48.99 -11.88
C VAL A 44 19.80 -49.32 -10.39
N LYS A 45 19.17 -48.53 -9.49
CA LYS A 45 18.35 -49.05 -8.39
C LYS A 45 17.54 -47.99 -7.61
N SER A 46 16.25 -48.33 -7.49
CA SER A 46 15.26 -48.09 -6.42
C SER A 46 14.79 -46.68 -6.03
N LYS A 47 13.45 -46.57 -6.10
CA LYS A 47 12.56 -45.49 -5.65
C LYS A 47 12.68 -45.19 -4.15
N GLY A 48 12.59 -43.90 -3.83
CA GLY A 48 12.11 -43.37 -2.55
C GLY A 48 11.44 -42.02 -2.83
N THR A 49 10.12 -41.99 -2.71
CA THR A 49 9.26 -40.81 -2.80
C THR A 49 9.50 -39.90 -1.60
N SER A 50 9.86 -38.64 -1.85
CA SER A 50 9.83 -37.57 -0.84
C SER A 50 9.41 -36.26 -1.52
N SER A 51 8.35 -35.68 -0.99
CA SER A 51 7.73 -34.41 -1.36
C SER A 51 8.72 -33.25 -1.21
N ARG A 52 9.09 -32.61 -2.34
CA ARG A 52 9.80 -31.32 -2.33
C ARG A 52 8.84 -30.21 -1.90
N SER A 53 8.88 -29.83 -0.63
CA SER A 53 8.57 -28.46 -0.22
C SER A 53 9.64 -27.55 -0.85
N LYS A 54 9.21 -26.57 -1.66
CA LYS A 54 10.11 -25.51 -2.12
C LYS A 54 10.36 -24.58 -0.94
N SER A 55 11.51 -24.72 -0.28
CA SER A 55 12.02 -23.70 0.64
C SER A 55 12.31 -22.43 -0.15
N ILE A 56 11.67 -21.35 0.26
CA ILE A 56 11.90 -19.99 -0.23
C ILE A 56 13.25 -19.55 0.34
N VAL A 57 14.27 -19.37 -0.51
CA VAL A 57 15.60 -18.89 -0.12
C VAL A 57 15.71 -17.43 -0.53
N ALA A 58 15.81 -16.54 0.46
CA ALA A 58 16.03 -15.11 0.25
C ALA A 58 17.53 -14.80 0.02
N PRO A 59 17.87 -13.87 -0.90
CA PRO A 59 19.26 -13.55 -1.23
C PRO A 59 19.87 -12.41 -0.39
N THR A 60 21.21 -12.37 -0.46
CA THR A 60 22.19 -11.64 0.36
C THR A 60 22.33 -10.13 0.10
N SER A 61 22.87 -9.46 1.12
CA SER A 61 22.93 -8.02 1.44
C SER A 61 23.14 -7.00 0.31
N SER A 62 22.22 -6.03 0.23
CA SER A 62 22.51 -4.65 -0.21
C SER A 62 22.76 -3.81 1.05
N GLN A 63 24.00 -3.40 1.31
CA GLN A 63 24.31 -2.50 2.43
C GLN A 63 23.76 -1.09 2.13
N PHE A 64 22.76 -0.67 2.89
CA PHE A 64 22.27 0.71 2.91
C PHE A 64 23.18 1.55 3.83
N PRO A 65 23.71 2.70 3.37
CA PRO A 65 24.44 3.59 4.26
C PRO A 65 23.48 4.20 5.27
N VAL A 66 23.86 4.13 6.54
CA VAL A 66 23.06 4.60 7.68
C VAL A 66 23.53 5.99 8.05
N LEU A 67 22.65 6.99 7.97
CA LEU A 67 22.82 8.21 8.76
C LEU A 67 22.25 7.92 10.15
N THR A 68 23.13 7.42 11.01
CA THR A 68 22.82 7.07 12.40
C THR A 68 22.63 8.35 13.23
N ALA A 69 21.38 8.74 13.47
CA ALA A 69 21.06 9.56 14.63
C ALA A 69 20.69 8.61 15.78
N LEU A 70 21.70 8.10 16.48
CA LEU A 70 21.53 7.38 17.75
C LEU A 70 20.93 8.35 18.78
N LYS A 71 19.61 8.29 18.99
CA LYS A 71 19.02 8.69 20.25
C LYS A 71 18.72 7.42 21.04
N GLN A 72 19.24 7.39 22.27
CA GLN A 72 19.00 6.35 23.25
C GLN A 72 17.48 6.08 23.37
N ARG A 73 17.10 4.81 23.54
CA ARG A 73 15.74 4.40 23.91
C ARG A 73 15.35 5.12 25.21
N VAL A 74 14.61 6.21 25.10
CA VAL A 74 13.90 6.80 26.23
C VAL A 74 12.69 5.92 26.48
N LYS A 75 12.57 5.39 27.71
CA LYS A 75 11.36 4.68 28.14
C LYS A 75 10.15 5.62 28.00
N PRO A 76 8.98 5.13 27.58
CA PRO A 76 7.81 5.98 27.44
C PRO A 76 7.32 6.42 28.83
N ASP A 77 7.56 7.68 29.17
CA ASP A 77 6.80 8.35 30.22
C ASP A 77 5.36 8.56 29.73
N SER A 78 4.45 8.42 30.69
CA SER A 78 3.02 8.22 30.55
C SER A 78 2.20 9.47 30.18
N ILE A 79 1.23 9.28 29.25
CA ILE A 79 -0.02 10.07 28.98
C ILE A 79 0.18 11.38 28.18
N ASP A 80 -0.57 11.80 27.14
CA ASP A 80 -1.63 11.32 26.22
C ASP A 80 -1.86 12.53 25.25
N HIS A 81 -1.97 12.42 23.93
CA HIS A 81 -3.22 12.15 23.20
C HIS A 81 -2.88 11.50 21.87
N GLN A 82 -3.40 10.28 21.69
CA GLN A 82 -3.34 9.39 20.53
C GLN A 82 -2.80 10.07 19.25
N LYS A 83 -1.61 9.65 18.77
CA LYS A 83 -1.04 10.06 17.46
C LYS A 83 -1.90 9.54 16.30
N ILE A 84 -3.14 10.02 16.20
CA ILE A 84 -4.14 9.57 15.24
C ILE A 84 -3.82 10.23 13.91
N LEU A 85 -3.53 9.39 12.92
CA LEU A 85 -3.30 9.80 11.54
C LEU A 85 -4.61 9.98 10.77
N LEU A 86 -5.62 9.15 11.08
CA LEU A 86 -6.89 9.14 10.38
C LEU A 86 -8.01 8.60 11.29
N LYS A 87 -9.21 9.18 11.17
CA LYS A 87 -10.43 8.66 11.76
C LYS A 87 -11.40 8.23 10.67
N TYR A 88 -11.98 7.06 10.83
CA TYR A 88 -13.09 6.58 10.03
C TYR A 88 -14.38 6.74 10.85
N PRO A 89 -15.25 7.71 10.52
CA PRO A 89 -16.48 7.91 11.28
C PRO A 89 -17.55 6.86 10.96
N ASN A 90 -17.46 6.22 9.79
CA ASN A 90 -18.42 5.22 9.31
C ASN A 90 -17.66 4.12 8.56
N LEU A 91 -17.46 2.99 9.24
CA LEU A 91 -16.96 1.75 8.65
C LEU A 91 -18.09 0.74 8.52
N VAL A 92 -18.08 0.02 7.41
CA VAL A 92 -19.04 -1.05 7.11
C VAL A 92 -18.28 -2.36 7.01
N PRO A 93 -18.53 -3.32 7.92
CA PRO A 93 -17.90 -4.62 7.88
C PRO A 93 -18.45 -5.44 6.71
N ALA A 94 -17.57 -6.18 6.03
CA ALA A 94 -17.91 -6.99 4.87
C ALA A 94 -16.97 -8.20 4.72
N ARG A 95 -17.38 -9.15 3.88
CA ARG A 95 -16.56 -10.27 3.40
C ARG A 95 -16.20 -10.05 1.94
N LEU A 96 -14.91 -9.97 1.64
CA LEU A 96 -14.39 -9.88 0.28
C LEU A 96 -14.50 -11.23 -0.40
N ILE A 97 -15.19 -11.27 -1.54
CA ILE A 97 -15.35 -12.50 -2.35
C ILE A 97 -14.23 -12.60 -3.36
N ARG A 98 -13.97 -11.51 -4.09
CA ARG A 98 -12.91 -11.44 -5.10
C ARG A 98 -12.53 -10.01 -5.41
N ARG A 99 -11.30 -9.82 -5.88
CA ARG A 99 -10.81 -8.57 -6.47
C ARG A 99 -10.53 -8.77 -7.95
N TYR A 100 -10.92 -7.81 -8.79
CA TYR A 100 -10.76 -7.90 -10.23
C TYR A 100 -10.57 -6.52 -10.87
N LYS A 101 -10.02 -6.51 -12.09
CA LYS A 101 -9.70 -5.28 -12.84
C LYS A 101 -8.83 -4.28 -12.05
N ARG A 102 -8.11 -4.73 -11.00
CA ARG A 102 -7.32 -3.95 -10.04
C ARG A 102 -8.13 -3.01 -9.13
N PHE A 103 -9.11 -2.29 -9.65
CA PHE A 103 -9.83 -1.24 -8.94
C PHE A 103 -11.24 -1.64 -8.48
N LEU A 104 -11.67 -2.89 -8.68
CA LEU A 104 -12.97 -3.39 -8.23
C LEU A 104 -12.83 -4.61 -7.34
N ALA A 105 -13.78 -4.75 -6.44
CA ALA A 105 -13.95 -5.90 -5.58
C ALA A 105 -15.44 -6.22 -5.43
N ASP A 106 -15.78 -7.50 -5.34
CA ASP A 106 -17.11 -7.95 -4.96
C ASP A 106 -17.07 -8.38 -3.49
N VAL A 107 -18.04 -7.91 -2.71
CA VAL A 107 -18.13 -8.15 -1.27
C VAL A 107 -19.56 -8.54 -0.88
N VAL A 108 -19.69 -9.25 0.23
CA VAL A 108 -20.96 -9.42 0.96
C VAL A 108 -20.92 -8.50 2.17
N LEU A 109 -21.89 -7.60 2.31
CA LEU A 109 -21.99 -6.73 3.48
C LEU A 109 -22.44 -7.54 4.70
N LEU A 110 -21.85 -7.26 5.87
CA LEU A 110 -22.25 -7.91 7.13
C LEU A 110 -23.32 -7.11 7.88
N ASP A 111 -23.73 -5.97 7.34
CA ASP A 111 -24.87 -5.18 7.82
C ASP A 111 -26.17 -5.99 7.66
N GLY A 112 -26.51 -6.75 8.71
CA GLY A 112 -27.64 -7.68 8.76
C GLY A 112 -27.44 -8.89 9.70
N ILE A 113 -26.21 -9.15 10.16
CA ILE A 113 -25.87 -10.28 11.05
C ILE A 113 -25.14 -9.81 12.30
N ALA A 114 -25.65 -8.75 12.92
CA ALA A 114 -25.43 -8.50 14.35
C ALA A 114 -26.78 -8.67 15.03
N LYS A 115 -27.28 -9.92 15.09
CA LYS A 115 -28.23 -10.29 16.12
C LYS A 115 -27.41 -10.56 17.37
N ASP A 116 -27.52 -9.64 18.32
CA ASP A 116 -27.17 -9.72 19.73
C ASP A 116 -26.54 -11.04 20.20
N GLU A 117 -25.26 -11.00 20.61
CA GLU A 117 -24.64 -12.04 21.45
C GLU A 117 -25.10 -11.93 22.93
N ASN A 118 -26.33 -11.49 23.17
CA ASN A 118 -26.97 -11.53 24.48
C ASN A 118 -28.45 -11.87 24.31
N VAL A 119 -28.75 -13.11 23.95
CA VAL A 119 -30.08 -13.68 24.16
C VAL A 119 -29.91 -15.07 24.76
N GLU A 120 -30.23 -15.16 26.04
CA GLU A 120 -30.49 -16.39 26.77
C GLU A 120 -31.49 -17.27 26.00
N VAL A 121 -31.30 -18.58 26.15
CA VAL A 121 -32.17 -19.64 25.64
C VAL A 121 -33.64 -19.31 25.87
N ALA A 122 -34.40 -19.16 24.79
CA ALA A 122 -35.86 -19.24 24.84
C ALA A 122 -36.37 -19.99 23.60
N GLU A 123 -36.89 -21.19 23.87
CA GLU A 123 -37.67 -22.00 22.94
C GLU A 123 -38.92 -21.26 22.41
N LYS A 124 -39.35 -21.72 21.23
CA LYS A 124 -40.69 -21.61 20.62
C LYS A 124 -41.13 -20.25 20.09
N ASN A 125 -41.18 -20.17 18.75
CA ASN A 125 -42.47 -20.14 18.07
C ASN A 125 -42.33 -20.69 16.64
N SER A 126 -42.80 -21.93 16.47
CA SER A 126 -43.02 -22.56 15.17
C SER A 126 -44.29 -22.00 14.54
N VAL A 127 -44.13 -21.21 13.48
CA VAL A 127 -45.20 -21.03 12.49
C VAL A 127 -44.92 -22.01 11.36
N THR A 128 -45.70 -23.08 11.31
CA THR A 128 -45.71 -24.02 10.20
C THR A 128 -46.36 -23.38 8.99
N GLU A 129 -45.56 -22.97 8.01
CA GLU A 129 -46.02 -22.89 6.62
C GLU A 129 -45.58 -24.15 5.87
N SER A 130 -46.53 -24.75 5.17
CA SER A 130 -46.44 -26.03 4.50
C SER A 130 -45.80 -25.93 3.11
N ASP A 131 -44.53 -25.57 3.05
CA ASP A 131 -43.62 -25.97 1.97
C ASP A 131 -42.19 -25.92 2.49
N GLY A 132 -41.56 -27.08 2.66
CA GLY A 132 -40.30 -27.29 3.40
C GLY A 132 -39.04 -26.76 2.73
N ARG A 133 -39.03 -25.48 2.34
CA ARG A 133 -37.83 -24.76 1.91
C ARG A 133 -37.67 -23.50 2.72
N THR A 134 -36.81 -23.56 3.74
CA THR A 134 -36.22 -22.38 4.37
C THR A 134 -35.62 -21.53 3.26
N LYS A 135 -36.19 -20.35 3.01
CA LYS A 135 -35.65 -19.38 2.07
C LYS A 135 -34.39 -18.82 2.73
N VAL A 136 -33.24 -19.40 2.42
CA VAL A 136 -31.95 -18.80 2.75
C VAL A 136 -31.85 -17.56 1.88
N ASP A 137 -31.96 -16.37 2.47
CA ASP A 137 -31.73 -15.13 1.75
C ASP A 137 -30.34 -15.21 1.11
N ALA A 138 -30.31 -15.18 -0.22
CA ALA A 138 -29.06 -15.18 -0.96
C ALA A 138 -28.28 -13.93 -0.56
N GLU A 139 -27.09 -14.10 0.00
CA GLU A 139 -26.22 -13.00 0.41
C GLU A 139 -26.02 -12.03 -0.75
N GLU A 140 -26.47 -10.77 -0.60
CA GLU A 140 -26.36 -9.77 -1.66
C GLU A 140 -24.89 -9.41 -1.88
N VAL A 141 -24.41 -9.64 -3.11
CA VAL A 141 -23.06 -9.27 -3.52
C VAL A 141 -23.05 -7.84 -4.04
N VAL A 142 -22.25 -6.99 -3.41
CA VAL A 142 -22.07 -5.57 -3.75
C VAL A 142 -20.70 -5.35 -4.38
N THR A 143 -20.64 -4.65 -5.51
CA THR A 143 -19.37 -4.21 -6.10
C THR A 143 -18.89 -2.91 -5.46
N VAL A 144 -17.64 -2.89 -5.00
CA VAL A 144 -16.99 -1.78 -4.31
C VAL A 144 -15.74 -1.30 -5.04
N TYR A 145 -15.33 -0.06 -4.76
CA TYR A 145 -14.07 0.48 -5.27
C TYR A 145 -12.88 -0.03 -4.44
N CYS A 146 -11.86 -0.55 -5.11
CA CYS A 146 -10.58 -0.94 -4.50
C CYS A 146 -9.53 0.16 -4.80
N PRO A 147 -9.18 1.02 -3.83
CA PRO A 147 -8.23 2.13 -4.00
C PRO A 147 -6.76 1.67 -3.93
N ASN A 148 -6.47 0.49 -4.48
CA ASN A 148 -5.12 -0.06 -4.62
C ASN A 148 -4.95 -0.54 -6.05
N THR A 149 -3.91 -0.09 -6.75
CA THR A 149 -3.65 -0.48 -8.15
C THR A 149 -2.60 -1.58 -8.28
N GLY A 150 -1.88 -1.89 -7.20
CA GLY A 150 -0.90 -2.96 -7.09
C GLY A 150 -1.57 -4.34 -6.96
N PRO A 151 -0.80 -5.44 -6.99
CA PRO A 151 -1.34 -6.79 -6.87
C PRO A 151 -1.92 -7.10 -5.49
N MET A 152 -1.56 -6.38 -4.43
CA MET A 152 -1.91 -6.71 -3.04
C MET A 152 -1.36 -8.09 -2.64
N VAL A 153 -0.08 -8.33 -2.95
CA VAL A 153 0.60 -9.60 -2.61
C VAL A 153 0.49 -9.86 -1.10
N GLY A 154 0.20 -11.11 -0.74
CA GLY A 154 0.06 -11.55 0.65
C GLY A 154 -1.24 -11.13 1.34
N LEU A 155 -2.13 -10.36 0.69
CA LEU A 155 -3.38 -9.90 1.31
C LEU A 155 -4.62 -10.68 0.86
N LEU A 156 -4.54 -11.37 -0.27
CA LEU A 156 -5.70 -12.00 -0.92
C LEU A 156 -5.80 -13.51 -0.68
N GLU A 157 -4.99 -14.05 0.23
CA GLU A 157 -4.91 -15.49 0.52
C GLU A 157 -6.16 -16.02 1.22
N GLY A 158 -6.82 -15.19 2.03
CA GLY A 158 -8.08 -15.53 2.72
C GLY A 158 -9.33 -15.48 1.83
N LEU A 159 -9.18 -15.50 0.50
CA LEU A 159 -10.31 -15.46 -0.43
C LEU A 159 -10.80 -16.85 -0.83
N PRO A 160 -12.13 -17.00 -1.07
CA PRO A 160 -13.17 -16.02 -0.79
C PRO A 160 -13.44 -15.88 0.71
N ASN A 161 -14.10 -14.78 1.11
CA ASN A 161 -14.57 -14.47 2.45
C ASN A 161 -13.57 -13.81 3.41
N ALA A 162 -12.52 -13.15 2.90
CA ALA A 162 -11.64 -12.35 3.74
C ALA A 162 -12.42 -11.20 4.38
N ARG A 163 -12.32 -11.03 5.71
CA ARG A 163 -12.98 -9.94 6.44
C ARG A 163 -12.34 -8.60 6.03
N VAL A 164 -13.17 -7.60 5.77
CA VAL A 164 -12.74 -6.27 5.32
C VAL A 164 -13.59 -5.17 5.97
N GLN A 165 -13.05 -3.95 6.01
CA GLN A 165 -13.84 -2.75 6.32
C GLN A 165 -13.92 -1.83 5.11
N LEU A 166 -15.10 -1.25 4.92
CA LEU A 166 -15.40 -0.32 3.84
C LEU A 166 -15.75 1.04 4.41
N SER A 167 -15.36 2.12 3.72
CA SER A 167 -16.00 3.42 3.92
C SER A 167 -17.17 3.58 2.96
N LYS A 168 -18.21 4.30 3.39
CA LYS A 168 -19.38 4.64 2.55
C LYS A 168 -19.35 6.13 2.22
N SER A 169 -19.41 6.45 0.93
CA SER A 169 -19.60 7.83 0.47
C SER A 169 -21.09 8.20 0.44
N SER A 170 -21.40 9.43 0.82
CA SER A 170 -22.73 10.03 0.68
C SER A 170 -22.97 10.66 -0.71
N ASP A 171 -21.95 10.72 -1.57
CA ASP A 171 -22.08 11.29 -2.91
C ASP A 171 -22.84 10.34 -3.85
N SER A 172 -24.10 10.67 -4.13
CA SER A 172 -24.98 9.91 -5.00
C SER A 172 -24.51 9.82 -6.46
N LYS A 173 -23.55 10.66 -6.88
CA LYS A 173 -22.98 10.63 -8.23
C LYS A 173 -21.91 9.54 -8.38
N ARG A 174 -21.40 8.98 -7.27
CA ARG A 174 -20.40 7.92 -7.34
C ARG A 174 -21.04 6.64 -7.87
N LYS A 175 -20.37 6.05 -8.86
CA LYS A 175 -20.75 4.73 -9.40
C LYS A 175 -20.68 3.63 -8.35
N TYR A 176 -19.72 3.72 -7.42
CA TYR A 176 -19.54 2.78 -6.31
C TYR A 176 -19.56 3.56 -5.01
N ALA A 177 -20.58 3.32 -4.18
CA ALA A 177 -20.76 4.02 -2.91
C ALA A 177 -19.69 3.63 -1.87
N TYR A 178 -19.22 2.38 -1.92
CA TYR A 178 -18.28 1.83 -0.96
C TYR A 178 -16.85 1.82 -1.49
N THR A 179 -15.90 2.10 -0.60
CA THR A 179 -14.46 2.03 -0.85
C THR A 179 -13.84 1.03 0.13
N LEU A 180 -13.03 0.09 -0.37
CA LEU A 180 -12.30 -0.86 0.46
C LEU A 180 -11.15 -0.13 1.18
N GLU A 181 -11.18 -0.09 2.51
CA GLU A 181 -10.20 0.66 3.32
C GLU A 181 -9.14 -0.25 3.93
N MET A 182 -9.55 -1.39 4.48
CA MET A 182 -8.66 -2.34 5.15
C MET A 182 -9.13 -3.78 4.98
N ILE A 183 -8.17 -4.69 5.05
CA ILE A 183 -8.37 -6.14 4.97
C ILE A 183 -7.77 -6.80 6.20
N HIS A 184 -8.49 -7.78 6.73
CA HIS A 184 -8.05 -8.59 7.86
C HIS A 184 -7.34 -9.83 7.33
N ILE A 185 -6.13 -10.07 7.81
CA ILE A 185 -5.33 -11.25 7.48
C ILE A 185 -4.88 -11.93 8.77
N ASN A 186 -4.60 -13.22 8.68
CA ASN A 186 -3.86 -13.92 9.72
C ASN A 186 -2.41 -14.06 9.25
N ASN A 187 -1.44 -13.61 10.06
CA ASN A 187 -0.02 -13.64 9.68
C ASN A 187 0.71 -14.92 10.14
N GLY A 188 -0.03 -15.93 10.61
CA GLY A 188 0.48 -17.17 11.20
C GLY A 188 0.59 -17.13 12.73
N GLU A 189 0.69 -15.95 13.34
CA GLU A 189 0.79 -15.78 14.80
C GLU A 189 -0.47 -15.11 15.37
N ARG A 190 -0.99 -14.08 14.69
CA ARG A 190 -2.19 -13.35 15.06
C ARG A 190 -2.92 -12.79 13.85
N ASP A 191 -4.10 -12.29 14.14
CA ASP A 191 -4.85 -11.49 13.20
C ASP A 191 -4.34 -10.04 13.13
N VAL A 192 -4.36 -9.47 11.92
CA VAL A 192 -3.79 -8.17 11.59
C VAL A 192 -4.72 -7.44 10.61
N TRP A 193 -5.02 -6.18 10.91
CA TRP A 193 -5.65 -5.27 9.96
C TRP A 193 -4.59 -4.59 9.10
N VAL A 194 -4.74 -4.68 7.78
CA VAL A 194 -3.84 -4.05 6.80
C VAL A 194 -4.61 -3.00 6.00
N GLY A 195 -4.11 -1.77 5.97
CA GLY A 195 -4.69 -0.69 5.16
C GLY A 195 -4.39 -0.90 3.68
N VAL A 196 -5.41 -0.85 2.82
CA VAL A 196 -5.25 -1.08 1.38
C VAL A 196 -5.31 0.20 0.55
N HIS A 197 -5.82 1.29 1.12
CA HIS A 197 -6.02 2.56 0.45
C HIS A 197 -4.72 3.33 0.32
N SER A 198 -4.01 3.17 -0.81
CA SER A 198 -2.67 3.74 -0.98
C SER A 198 -2.67 5.28 -0.94
N ALA A 199 -3.65 5.93 -1.57
CA ALA A 199 -3.79 7.38 -1.56
C ALA A 199 -4.13 7.96 -0.16
N SER A 200 -4.58 7.14 0.79
CA SER A 200 -4.80 7.60 2.16
C SER A 200 -3.49 7.85 2.92
N ALA A 201 -2.38 7.25 2.48
CA ALA A 201 -1.06 7.45 3.07
C ALA A 201 -0.64 8.93 3.07
N ASN A 202 -0.92 9.66 1.98
CA ASN A 202 -0.63 11.09 1.91
C ASN A 202 -1.41 11.86 2.99
N ARG A 203 -2.71 11.58 3.17
CA ARG A 203 -3.52 12.24 4.22
C ARG A 203 -2.99 11.92 5.63
N MET A 204 -2.57 10.68 5.86
CA MET A 204 -1.99 10.27 7.12
C MET A 204 -0.66 10.96 7.40
N ILE A 205 0.24 11.01 6.42
CA ILE A 205 1.53 11.70 6.56
C ILE A 205 1.35 13.21 6.70
N GLU A 206 0.40 13.82 6.00
CA GLU A 206 0.05 15.24 6.18
C GLU A 206 -0.32 15.54 7.64
N GLN A 207 -1.12 14.68 8.27
CA GLN A 207 -1.48 14.81 9.68
C GLN A 207 -0.24 14.69 10.60
N ALA A 208 0.64 13.73 10.33
CA ALA A 208 1.87 13.53 11.08
C ALA A 208 2.86 14.71 10.93
N LEU A 209 2.96 15.27 9.72
CA LEU A 209 3.76 16.45 9.41
C LEU A 209 3.20 17.69 10.11
N THR A 210 1.91 17.96 9.96
CA THR A 210 1.26 19.12 10.59
C THR A 210 1.41 19.07 12.12
N SER A 211 1.32 17.86 12.69
CA SER A 211 1.45 17.64 14.14
C SER A 211 2.89 17.49 14.64
N ARG A 212 3.90 17.57 13.74
CA ARG A 212 5.33 17.48 14.09
C ARG A 212 5.74 16.17 14.75
N TRP A 213 5.08 15.07 14.40
CA TRP A 213 5.35 13.76 15.01
C TRP A 213 6.54 13.01 14.41
N LEU A 214 6.99 13.41 13.21
CA LEU A 214 8.12 12.82 12.50
C LEU A 214 9.41 13.59 12.83
N THR A 215 10.03 13.23 13.95
CA THR A 215 11.10 14.03 14.58
C THR A 215 12.39 14.11 13.76
N GLU A 216 12.64 13.11 12.91
CA GLU A 216 13.83 12.96 12.07
C GLU A 216 13.89 13.99 10.94
N LEU A 217 12.77 14.65 10.66
CA LEU A 217 12.67 15.75 9.68
C LEU A 217 13.16 17.09 10.25
N GLY A 218 13.41 17.16 11.56
CA GLY A 218 13.82 18.38 12.23
C GLY A 218 12.76 19.49 12.20
N HIS A 219 13.22 20.73 12.33
CA HIS A 219 12.36 21.90 12.30
C HIS A 219 12.01 22.30 10.86
N TYR A 220 10.75 22.71 10.66
CA TYR A 220 10.25 23.37 9.45
C TYR A 220 9.12 24.33 9.85
N ASP A 221 8.81 25.34 9.05
CA ASP A 221 7.76 26.31 9.34
C ASP A 221 6.46 25.99 8.61
N SER A 222 6.53 25.43 7.39
CA SER A 222 5.34 25.16 6.59
C SER A 222 5.36 23.79 5.89
N VAL A 223 4.17 23.31 5.52
CA VAL A 223 3.94 22.08 4.73
C VAL A 223 3.12 22.47 3.50
N ARG A 224 3.66 22.23 2.30
CA ARG A 224 2.95 22.42 1.02
C ARG A 224 2.73 21.09 0.34
N ARG A 225 1.57 20.91 -0.28
CA ARG A 225 1.16 19.67 -0.96
C ARG A 225 1.32 19.74 -2.47
N GLU A 226 1.52 18.57 -3.08
CA GLU A 226 1.35 18.37 -4.53
C GLU A 226 2.17 19.38 -5.36
N VAL A 227 3.38 19.66 -4.89
CA VAL A 227 4.24 20.68 -5.48
C VAL A 227 4.84 20.12 -6.75
N LYS A 228 4.69 20.84 -7.85
CA LYS A 228 5.32 20.46 -9.12
C LYS A 228 6.83 20.47 -8.95
N PHE A 229 7.48 19.35 -9.28
CA PHE A 229 8.94 19.21 -9.32
C PHE A 229 9.31 18.36 -10.53
N ALA A 230 10.34 18.76 -11.26
CA ALA A 230 10.95 18.05 -12.42
C ALA A 230 9.98 17.42 -13.45
N ASN A 231 10.11 17.77 -14.73
CA ASN A 231 9.41 17.06 -15.84
C ASN A 231 7.89 16.91 -15.65
N ASN A 232 7.23 17.92 -15.05
CA ASN A 232 5.78 17.94 -14.78
C ASN A 232 5.28 16.88 -13.78
N ASN A 233 6.18 16.24 -13.03
CA ASN A 233 5.80 15.41 -11.89
C ASN A 233 5.51 16.28 -10.66
N ARG A 234 4.91 15.66 -9.64
CA ARG A 234 4.60 16.30 -8.36
C ARG A 234 5.18 15.47 -7.25
N VAL A 235 5.73 16.15 -6.25
CA VAL A 235 6.14 15.56 -4.99
C VAL A 235 4.97 15.70 -4.03
N ASP A 236 4.80 14.73 -3.13
CA ASP A 236 3.67 14.73 -2.21
C ASP A 236 3.69 15.95 -1.29
N PHE A 237 4.86 16.27 -0.71
CA PHE A 237 5.04 17.45 0.13
C PHE A 237 6.36 18.20 -0.09
N VAL A 238 6.36 19.50 0.22
CA VAL A 238 7.58 20.30 0.44
C VAL A 238 7.47 20.96 1.81
N LEU A 239 8.44 20.69 2.66
CA LEU A 239 8.60 21.36 3.96
C LEU A 239 9.55 22.54 3.78
N THR A 240 9.24 23.70 4.36
CA THR A 240 10.09 24.89 4.25
C THR A 240 10.49 25.40 5.61
N THR A 241 11.74 25.83 5.76
CA THR A 241 12.23 26.58 6.93
C THR A 241 12.61 27.99 6.51
N ASN A 242 12.22 28.97 7.31
CA ASN A 242 12.37 30.39 7.05
C ASN A 242 13.43 31.01 7.96
N ALA A 243 14.17 31.99 7.44
CA ALA A 243 14.96 32.91 8.24
C ALA A 243 14.06 33.94 8.94
N LYS A 244 14.65 34.73 9.85
CA LYS A 244 13.94 35.78 10.61
C LYS A 244 13.29 36.84 9.71
N ASP A 245 13.85 37.08 8.53
CA ASP A 245 13.34 38.02 7.54
C ASP A 245 12.23 37.43 6.64
N GLY A 246 11.84 36.16 6.87
CA GLY A 246 10.84 35.45 6.09
C GLY A 246 11.38 34.72 4.85
N THR A 247 12.67 34.82 4.55
CA THR A 247 13.29 34.15 3.40
C THR A 247 13.36 32.64 3.63
N ILE A 248 12.98 31.82 2.65
CA ILE A 248 13.13 30.36 2.74
C ILE A 248 14.62 30.01 2.67
N VAL A 249 15.13 29.37 3.73
CA VAL A 249 16.53 28.93 3.85
C VAL A 249 16.71 27.43 3.67
N HIS A 250 15.63 26.65 3.76
CA HIS A 250 15.68 25.21 3.51
C HIS A 250 14.36 24.71 2.93
N GLU A 251 14.42 23.94 1.85
CA GLU A 251 13.32 23.12 1.33
C GLU A 251 13.64 21.62 1.48
N ASN A 252 12.72 20.86 2.06
CA ASN A 252 12.77 19.39 2.11
C ASN A 252 11.64 18.81 1.26
N TYR A 253 11.99 18.12 0.18
CA TYR A 253 11.06 17.48 -0.76
C TYR A 253 10.73 16.07 -0.26
N VAL A 254 9.47 15.79 0.03
CA VAL A 254 9.03 14.57 0.70
C VAL A 254 8.10 13.75 -0.18
N GLU A 255 8.53 12.54 -0.53
CA GLU A 255 7.74 11.54 -1.25
C GLU A 255 7.21 10.48 -0.27
N VAL A 256 5.94 10.09 -0.40
CA VAL A 256 5.26 9.11 0.44
C VAL A 256 4.99 7.83 -0.34
N LYS A 257 5.27 6.68 0.26
CA LYS A 257 4.94 5.36 -0.27
C LYS A 257 4.10 4.58 0.73
N SER A 258 3.00 4.02 0.24
CA SER A 258 2.17 3.09 1.01
C SER A 258 2.75 1.69 0.92
N VAL A 259 2.94 1.04 2.07
CA VAL A 259 3.53 -0.30 2.17
C VAL A 259 2.55 -1.24 2.85
N THR A 260 2.31 -2.40 2.24
CA THR A 260 1.35 -3.41 2.75
C THR A 260 1.94 -4.82 2.80
N LEU A 261 2.90 -5.12 1.93
CA LEU A 261 3.56 -6.41 1.87
C LEU A 261 4.52 -6.57 3.07
N ALA A 262 4.44 -7.73 3.72
CA ALA A 262 5.40 -8.14 4.72
C ALA A 262 5.91 -9.54 4.38
N VAL A 263 7.20 -9.75 4.59
CA VAL A 263 7.89 -11.02 4.44
C VAL A 263 8.53 -11.42 5.77
N ASP A 264 8.87 -12.70 5.92
CA ASP A 264 9.57 -13.16 7.10
C ASP A 264 10.97 -12.52 7.18
N GLY A 265 11.33 -12.04 8.36
CA GLY A 265 12.61 -11.40 8.63
C GLY A 265 13.76 -12.40 8.59
N LEU A 266 14.94 -11.92 8.21
CA LEU A 266 16.15 -12.73 8.02
C LEU A 266 16.96 -12.96 9.32
N GLY A 267 16.51 -12.40 10.43
CA GLY A 267 17.18 -12.48 11.72
C GLY A 267 16.18 -12.55 12.87
N LYS A 268 16.44 -13.50 13.79
CA LYS A 268 15.59 -13.92 14.92
C LYS A 268 14.25 -14.53 14.50
N SER A 269 13.96 -15.70 15.08
CA SER A 269 12.65 -16.34 15.01
C SER A 269 11.59 -15.31 15.42
N SER A 270 10.60 -15.07 14.54
CA SER A 270 9.48 -14.12 14.67
C SER A 270 9.70 -12.64 14.30
N SER A 271 10.78 -12.24 13.61
CA SER A 271 10.83 -10.89 12.99
C SER A 271 10.04 -10.88 11.68
N ARG A 272 9.28 -9.81 11.40
CA ARG A 272 8.65 -9.55 10.08
C ARG A 272 9.14 -8.25 9.47
N CYS A 273 9.47 -8.28 8.19
CA CYS A 273 9.99 -7.15 7.43
C CYS A 273 8.92 -6.62 6.46
N ALA A 274 8.53 -5.35 6.61
CA ALA A 274 7.72 -4.67 5.63
C ALA A 274 8.56 -4.35 4.39
N VAL A 275 8.04 -4.62 3.20
CA VAL A 275 8.80 -4.40 1.96
C VAL A 275 8.02 -3.65 0.90
N PHE A 276 8.72 -2.80 0.16
CA PHE A 276 8.16 -2.06 -0.97
C PHE A 276 9.10 -2.03 -2.17
N PRO A 277 8.60 -2.21 -3.41
CA PRO A 277 7.20 -2.48 -3.76
C PRO A 277 6.83 -3.97 -3.66
N ASP A 278 5.56 -4.28 -3.86
CA ASP A 278 5.02 -5.65 -3.98
C ASP A 278 4.99 -6.16 -5.43
N THR A 279 5.45 -5.35 -6.39
CA THR A 279 5.66 -5.67 -7.80
C THR A 279 6.52 -4.58 -8.45
N VAL A 280 7.05 -4.83 -9.64
CA VAL A 280 7.82 -3.82 -10.39
C VAL A 280 7.04 -2.52 -10.53
N SER A 281 7.63 -1.41 -10.10
CA SER A 281 7.00 -0.09 -10.11
C SER A 281 7.89 0.94 -10.80
N THR A 282 7.75 1.02 -12.13
CA THR A 282 8.45 2.02 -12.95
C THR A 282 8.13 3.46 -12.54
N ARG A 283 6.92 3.71 -12.01
CA ARG A 283 6.54 5.00 -11.41
C ARG A 283 7.37 5.30 -10.17
N ALA A 284 7.52 4.35 -9.24
CA ALA A 284 8.31 4.56 -8.04
C ALA A 284 9.79 4.74 -8.38
N GLN A 285 10.32 3.94 -9.32
CA GLN A 285 11.69 4.10 -9.84
C GLN A 285 11.91 5.52 -10.38
N LYS A 286 11.00 6.02 -11.24
CA LYS A 286 11.09 7.37 -11.81
C LYS A 286 11.13 8.45 -10.73
N HIS A 287 10.24 8.36 -9.74
CA HIS A 287 10.16 9.37 -8.67
C HIS A 287 11.43 9.42 -7.82
N VAL A 288 12.01 8.27 -7.45
CA VAL A 288 13.25 8.21 -6.67
C VAL A 288 14.42 8.80 -7.47
N THR A 289 14.51 8.48 -8.77
CA THR A 289 15.54 9.06 -9.65
C THR A 289 15.41 10.57 -9.73
N GLU A 290 14.20 11.09 -10.01
CA GLU A 290 13.98 12.55 -10.13
C GLU A 290 14.29 13.30 -8.84
N LEU A 291 13.94 12.73 -7.67
CA LEU A 291 14.27 13.31 -6.38
C LEU A 291 15.80 13.33 -6.14
N THR A 292 16.49 12.28 -6.57
CA THR A 292 17.97 12.19 -6.49
C THR A 292 18.64 13.22 -7.39
N ASP A 293 18.14 13.37 -8.62
CA ASP A 293 18.65 14.33 -9.59
C ASP A 293 18.50 15.77 -9.10
N LEU A 294 17.40 16.09 -8.42
CA LEU A 294 17.13 17.40 -7.82
C LEU A 294 18.20 17.79 -6.77
N LEU A 295 18.65 16.85 -5.93
CA LEU A 295 19.72 17.13 -4.97
C LEU A 295 21.08 17.32 -5.67
N SER A 296 21.33 16.57 -6.73
CA SER A 296 22.60 16.63 -7.47
C SER A 296 22.79 17.94 -8.23
N THR A 297 21.71 18.50 -8.80
CA THR A 297 21.74 19.75 -9.58
C THR A 297 21.88 20.97 -8.69
N THR A 298 21.23 20.96 -7.52
CA THR A 298 21.33 22.04 -6.53
C THR A 298 22.75 22.13 -5.94
N SER A 299 23.42 20.99 -5.79
CA SER A 299 24.80 20.92 -5.27
C SER A 299 25.85 21.44 -6.25
N LYS A 300 25.59 21.36 -7.57
CA LYS A 300 26.55 21.75 -8.63
C LYS A 300 26.44 23.22 -9.08
N GLY A 301 25.41 23.95 -8.64
CA GLY A 301 25.14 25.34 -9.03
C GLY A 301 25.88 26.43 -8.24
N GLN A 302 26.74 26.07 -7.28
CA GLN A 302 27.43 27.04 -6.38
C GLN A 302 28.65 27.73 -7.01
N GLY A 303 28.91 27.58 -8.32
CA GLY A 303 30.09 28.13 -8.99
C GLY A 303 29.95 29.52 -9.61
N SER A 304 28.76 30.16 -9.65
CA SER A 304 28.64 31.47 -10.33
C SER A 304 27.42 32.34 -9.96
N ARG A 305 26.88 32.23 -8.75
CA ARG A 305 25.85 33.17 -8.26
C ARG A 305 26.34 33.90 -7.01
N LYS A 306 26.36 35.23 -7.12
CA LYS A 306 26.58 36.19 -6.02
C LYS A 306 25.83 35.77 -4.76
N GLU A 307 26.44 36.04 -3.61
CA GLU A 307 25.95 35.89 -2.24
C GLU A 307 24.54 36.47 -2.02
N THR A 308 23.53 35.70 -2.39
CA THR A 308 22.16 35.80 -1.86
C THR A 308 21.87 34.45 -1.23
N ALA A 309 21.57 34.45 0.07
CA ALA A 309 21.40 33.28 0.93
C ALA A 309 20.87 32.05 0.17
N THR A 310 21.75 31.07 -0.06
CA THR A 310 21.43 29.89 -0.83
C THR A 310 20.49 29.01 -0.03
N CYS A 311 19.24 28.91 -0.47
CA CYS A 311 18.26 27.98 0.08
C CYS A 311 18.82 26.55 -0.01
N LYS A 312 19.02 25.90 1.14
CA LYS A 312 19.39 24.49 1.24
C LYS A 312 18.27 23.64 0.64
N VAL A 313 18.61 22.55 -0.02
CA VAL A 313 17.62 21.58 -0.52
C VAL A 313 17.97 20.19 -0.03
N SER A 314 16.97 19.46 0.47
CA SER A 314 17.08 18.04 0.85
C SER A 314 15.88 17.25 0.33
N GLY A 315 16.00 15.92 0.34
CA GLY A 315 14.94 15.01 -0.05
C GLY A 315 14.68 13.96 1.02
N THR A 316 13.43 13.55 1.16
CA THR A 316 12.99 12.48 2.07
C THR A 316 12.03 11.54 1.35
N ILE A 317 12.20 10.23 1.54
CA ILE A 317 11.19 9.24 1.16
C ILE A 317 10.65 8.61 2.44
N ILE A 318 9.33 8.68 2.63
CA ILE A 318 8.63 8.13 3.79
C ILE A 318 7.80 6.93 3.35
N PHE A 319 8.12 5.76 3.90
CA PHE A 319 7.37 4.53 3.73
C PHE A 319 6.38 4.38 4.90
N LEU A 320 5.08 4.57 4.63
CA LEU A 320 4.02 4.31 5.61
C LEU A 320 3.58 2.85 5.49
N VAL A 321 4.00 2.05 6.47
CA VAL A 321 3.64 0.65 6.64
C VAL A 321 2.26 0.57 7.28
N GLN A 322 1.25 0.26 6.47
CA GLN A 322 -0.16 0.23 6.89
C GLN A 322 -0.53 -1.10 7.56
N ARG A 323 0.25 -1.50 8.56
CA ARG A 323 0.11 -2.71 9.39
C ARG A 323 1.01 -2.58 10.62
N ASP A 324 0.68 -3.27 11.70
CA ASP A 324 1.33 -3.15 13.01
C ASP A 324 2.13 -4.40 13.44
N ASP A 325 2.33 -5.35 12.53
CA ASP A 325 3.02 -6.61 12.77
C ASP A 325 4.41 -6.68 12.12
N CYS A 326 4.99 -5.56 11.70
CA CYS A 326 6.36 -5.49 11.16
C CYS A 326 7.31 -4.78 12.13
N ASN A 327 8.56 -5.25 12.19
CA ASN A 327 9.59 -4.71 13.07
C ASN A 327 10.70 -3.96 12.33
N GLU A 328 10.73 -4.08 11.02
CA GLU A 328 11.75 -3.51 10.16
C GLU A 328 11.17 -3.26 8.76
N PHE A 329 11.88 -2.45 7.97
CA PHE A 329 11.50 -2.14 6.59
C PHE A 329 12.67 -2.30 5.62
N ALA A 330 12.40 -2.76 4.41
CA ALA A 330 13.38 -2.81 3.33
C ALA A 330 12.78 -2.50 1.95
N PRO A 331 13.52 -1.82 1.05
CA PRO A 331 13.21 -1.85 -0.37
C PRO A 331 13.29 -3.29 -0.91
N SER A 332 12.26 -3.72 -1.63
CA SER A 332 12.08 -5.11 -2.07
C SER A 332 12.98 -5.46 -3.25
N ILE A 333 14.05 -6.23 -3.00
CA ILE A 333 14.95 -6.73 -4.05
C ILE A 333 14.25 -7.79 -4.91
N GLU A 334 13.47 -8.67 -4.28
CA GLU A 334 12.78 -9.78 -4.95
C GLU A 334 11.76 -9.26 -5.97
N HIS A 335 11.00 -8.22 -5.61
CA HIS A 335 9.91 -7.72 -6.45
C HIS A 335 10.36 -6.62 -7.40
N ASP A 336 11.34 -5.80 -7.02
CA ASP A 336 11.90 -4.75 -7.86
C ASP A 336 13.35 -4.41 -7.45
N LYS A 337 14.29 -5.24 -7.89
CA LYS A 337 15.73 -5.03 -7.68
C LYS A 337 16.18 -3.63 -8.13
N LYS A 338 15.64 -3.12 -9.24
CA LYS A 338 16.03 -1.80 -9.75
C LYS A 338 15.59 -0.68 -8.81
N PHE A 339 14.39 -0.75 -8.27
CA PHE A 339 13.93 0.19 -7.25
C PHE A 339 14.78 0.15 -5.99
N ALA A 340 15.15 -1.05 -5.51
CA ALA A 340 16.02 -1.20 -4.34
C ALA A 340 17.41 -0.57 -4.56
N GLU A 341 18.01 -0.79 -5.74
CA GLU A 341 19.28 -0.15 -6.14
C GLU A 341 19.15 1.38 -6.19
N LEU A 342 18.05 1.91 -6.75
CA LEU A 342 17.79 3.35 -6.79
C LEU A 342 17.63 3.95 -5.39
N CYS A 343 16.99 3.25 -4.46
CA CYS A 343 16.92 3.68 -3.06
C CYS A 343 18.31 3.74 -2.41
N ALA A 344 19.19 2.78 -2.70
CA ALA A 344 20.56 2.80 -2.19
C ALA A 344 21.37 3.98 -2.77
N VAL A 345 21.19 4.31 -4.05
CA VAL A 345 21.79 5.50 -4.68
C VAL A 345 21.24 6.80 -4.09
N ALA A 346 19.92 6.87 -3.88
CA ALA A 346 19.26 8.01 -3.24
C ALA A 346 19.80 8.27 -1.84
N ALA A 347 19.91 7.22 -1.01
CA ALA A 347 20.47 7.31 0.34
C ALA A 347 21.94 7.81 0.33
N LYS A 348 22.77 7.26 -0.57
CA LYS A 348 24.17 7.73 -0.77
C LYS A 348 24.25 9.18 -1.21
N SER A 349 23.21 9.68 -1.90
CA SER A 349 23.12 11.07 -2.36
C SER A 349 22.53 12.03 -1.31
N GLY A 350 22.26 11.54 -0.10
CA GLY A 350 21.75 12.35 1.02
C GLY A 350 20.21 12.42 1.11
N ILE A 351 19.47 11.60 0.35
CA ILE A 351 18.03 11.46 0.56
C ILE A 351 17.80 10.67 1.84
N GLN A 352 17.03 11.23 2.76
CA GLN A 352 16.63 10.55 3.98
C GLN A 352 15.56 9.50 3.67
N ILE A 353 15.75 8.26 4.11
CA ILE A 353 14.75 7.20 3.98
C ILE A 353 14.19 6.90 5.36
N LEU A 354 12.89 7.09 5.52
CA LEU A 354 12.16 6.84 6.77
C LEU A 354 11.07 5.81 6.54
N ALA A 355 10.84 4.97 7.54
CA ALA A 355 9.72 4.04 7.56
C ALA A 355 8.97 4.17 8.88
N TYR A 356 7.65 4.24 8.81
CA TYR A 356 6.77 4.33 9.97
C TYR A 356 5.64 3.33 9.84
N ALA A 357 5.34 2.61 10.92
CA ALA A 357 4.16 1.75 10.98
C ALA A 357 2.94 2.52 11.48
N CYS A 358 1.75 2.03 11.13
CA CYS A 358 0.51 2.44 11.77
C CYS A 358 -0.37 1.24 12.14
N ALA A 359 -1.07 1.36 13.27
CA ALA A 359 -2.08 0.41 13.70
C ALA A 359 -3.44 0.83 13.14
N LEU A 360 -4.14 -0.10 12.50
CA LEU A 360 -5.52 0.07 12.04
C LEU A 360 -6.45 -0.59 13.05
N GLU A 361 -7.31 0.23 13.66
CA GLU A 361 -8.14 -0.16 14.81
C GLU A 361 -9.62 0.11 14.48
N PRO A 362 -10.26 -0.75 13.66
CA PRO A 362 -11.70 -0.65 13.45
C PRO A 362 -12.48 -1.09 14.69
N ASP A 363 -13.47 -0.30 15.07
CA ASP A 363 -14.50 -0.63 16.05
C ASP A 363 -15.78 -0.97 15.29
N GLU A 364 -15.99 -2.27 15.06
CA GLU A 364 -17.17 -2.76 14.33
C GLU A 364 -18.48 -2.49 15.08
N THR A 365 -18.45 -2.45 16.42
CA THR A 365 -19.64 -2.17 17.23
C THR A 365 -20.11 -0.74 17.05
N LYS A 366 -19.17 0.22 17.04
CA LYS A 366 -19.45 1.63 16.80
C LYS A 366 -19.45 2.02 15.32
N LYS A 367 -19.18 1.06 14.43
CA LYS A 367 -19.00 1.30 12.99
C LYS A 367 -18.03 2.44 12.72
N SER A 368 -16.92 2.47 13.44
CA SER A 368 -15.91 3.53 13.34
C SER A 368 -14.52 2.93 13.34
N GLY A 369 -13.47 3.74 13.20
CA GLY A 369 -12.11 3.24 13.35
C GLY A 369 -11.09 4.34 13.45
N THR A 370 -9.92 4.00 13.98
CA THR A 370 -8.77 4.89 14.08
C THR A 370 -7.56 4.28 13.40
N VAL A 371 -6.72 5.15 12.83
CA VAL A 371 -5.37 4.77 12.42
C VAL A 371 -4.38 5.54 13.26
N ARG A 372 -3.53 4.83 14.01
CA ARG A 372 -2.59 5.40 14.97
C ARG A 372 -1.16 5.22 14.48
N LEU A 373 -0.39 6.30 14.48
CA LEU A 373 1.04 6.27 14.18
C LEU A 373 1.77 5.47 15.26
N LEU A 374 2.61 4.55 14.83
CA LEU A 374 3.52 3.80 15.68
C LEU A 374 4.95 4.36 15.54
N GLU A 375 5.92 3.66 16.10
CA GLU A 375 7.33 4.05 16.03
C GLU A 375 7.90 3.91 14.60
N SER A 376 9.03 4.56 14.37
CA SER A 376 9.81 4.38 13.15
C SER A 376 10.33 2.94 13.09
N LEU A 377 10.25 2.32 11.92
CA LEU A 377 10.87 1.02 11.68
C LEU A 377 12.33 1.19 11.24
N PRO A 378 13.28 0.45 11.84
CA PRO A 378 14.65 0.41 11.34
C PRO A 378 14.71 -0.12 9.91
N LEU A 379 15.65 0.41 9.11
CA LEU A 379 15.92 -0.12 7.78
C LEU A 379 16.72 -1.43 7.90
N TYR A 380 16.25 -2.49 7.25
CA TYR A 380 16.97 -3.76 7.23
C TYR A 380 18.34 -3.60 6.56
N GLY A 381 19.38 -4.18 7.18
CA GLY A 381 20.77 -4.00 6.73
C GLY A 381 21.44 -2.70 7.19
N ALA A 382 20.77 -1.90 8.03
CA ALA A 382 21.34 -0.72 8.69
C ALA A 382 22.19 -1.06 9.95
N ALA A 383 22.47 -2.33 10.20
CA ALA A 383 23.28 -2.77 11.33
C ALA A 383 24.19 -3.92 10.91
N SER A 384 25.43 -3.57 10.56
CA SER A 384 26.64 -4.35 10.82
C SER A 384 27.85 -3.49 10.46
#